data_AF-A0A0H2SDC7-F1
#
_entry.id   AF-A0A0H2SDC7-F1
#
_cell.length_a   1.000
_cell.length_b   1.000
_cell.length_c   1.000
_cell.angle_alpha   90.00
_cell.angle_beta   90.00
_cell.angle_gamma   90.00
#
_symmetry.space_group_name_H-M   'P 1'
#
loop_
_entity.id
_entity.type
_entity.pdbx_description
1 polymer ?
#
loop_
_entity_poly.entity_id
_entity_poly.type
_entity_poly.pdbx_seq_one_letter_code
_entity_poly.pdbx_strand_id
1 'polypeptide(L)'
;MRDVRMQRPLRFFHKHAVKLNLTRRQHSMLVQLRTGHVGLNGHLFKIGRALTADCPHCEGEVETVAHFLMRCQAYERERQQHLQRRGRRPETIAELLTTPGAFKRVIRYVDATKRLGAIFGDEP
;
A
#
# COMPACT_ATOMS: atom_id res chain seq x y z
N MET A 1 -1.53 12.86 -9.01
CA MET A 1 -1.92 11.48 -8.62
C MET A 1 -3.38 11.27 -8.95
N ARG A 2 -3.67 10.85 -10.18
CA ARG A 2 -5.02 10.53 -10.65
C ARG A 2 -5.10 9.06 -11.03
N ASP A 3 -4.37 8.16 -10.37
CA ASP A 3 -4.07 6.84 -10.95
C ASP A 3 -4.72 5.64 -10.25
N VAL A 4 -5.63 5.89 -9.30
CA VAL A 4 -6.54 4.87 -8.75
C VAL A 4 -7.95 5.43 -8.66
N ARG A 5 -8.44 6.12 -9.70
CA ARG A 5 -9.88 6.40 -9.81
C ARG A 5 -10.61 5.07 -9.69
N MET A 6 -11.44 4.94 -8.66
CA MET A 6 -12.17 3.76 -8.20
C MET A 6 -12.56 2.79 -9.34
N GLN A 7 -11.68 1.86 -9.73
CA GLN A 7 -12.03 0.85 -10.73
C GLN A 7 -13.10 -0.12 -10.23
N ARG A 8 -13.29 -0.21 -8.90
CA ARG A 8 -14.38 -0.94 -8.24
C ARG A 8 -14.91 -0.14 -7.07
N PRO A 9 -16.21 -0.05 -6.79
CA PRO A 9 -16.75 0.72 -5.66
C PRO A 9 -16.28 0.18 -4.30
N LEU A 10 -16.26 1.01 -3.24
CA LEU A 10 -15.90 0.57 -1.88
C LEU A 10 -16.81 -0.54 -1.35
N ARG A 11 -18.08 -0.59 -1.77
CA ARG A 11 -19.02 -1.66 -1.42
C ARG A 11 -18.54 -3.05 -1.85
N PHE A 12 -17.84 -3.13 -2.99
CA PHE A 12 -17.21 -4.38 -3.45
C PHE A 12 -16.12 -4.84 -2.48
N PHE A 13 -15.37 -3.89 -1.91
CA PHE A 13 -14.27 -4.17 -0.99
C PHE A 13 -14.76 -4.76 0.34
N HIS A 14 -15.85 -4.23 0.90
CA HIS A 14 -16.40 -4.70 2.17
C HIS A 14 -16.80 -6.19 2.12
N LYS A 15 -17.49 -6.63 1.05
CA LYS A 15 -17.87 -8.05 0.87
C LYS A 15 -16.66 -8.99 0.84
N HIS A 16 -15.58 -8.56 0.20
CA HIS A 16 -14.36 -9.37 0.11
C HIS A 16 -13.52 -9.34 1.37
N ALA A 17 -13.51 -8.23 2.12
CA ALA A 17 -12.84 -8.16 3.41
C ALA A 17 -13.46 -9.12 4.43
N VAL A 18 -14.80 -9.19 4.49
CA VAL A 18 -15.52 -10.16 5.32
C VAL A 18 -15.17 -11.59 4.88
N LYS A 19 -15.23 -11.88 3.58
CA LYS A 19 -14.87 -13.22 3.04
C LYS A 19 -13.42 -13.64 3.37
N LEU A 20 -12.50 -12.69 3.47
CA LEU A 20 -11.09 -12.93 3.75
C LEU A 20 -10.75 -12.93 5.25
N ASN A 21 -11.75 -12.71 6.12
CA ASN A 21 -11.59 -12.53 7.57
C ASN A 21 -10.55 -11.45 7.90
N LEU A 22 -10.57 -10.32 7.20
CA LEU A 22 -9.64 -9.22 7.47
C LEU A 22 -10.01 -8.52 8.78
N THR A 23 -9.01 -8.23 9.60
CA THR A 23 -9.20 -7.41 10.80
C THR A 23 -9.53 -5.96 10.43
N ARG A 24 -10.05 -5.18 11.39
CA ARG A 24 -10.30 -3.73 11.19
C ARG A 24 -9.03 -3.00 10.74
N ARG A 25 -7.86 -3.36 11.30
CA ARG A 25 -6.53 -2.85 10.93
C ARG A 25 -6.23 -3.11 9.45
N GLN A 26 -6.32 -4.37 9.04
CA GLN A 26 -6.06 -4.80 7.67
C GLN A 26 -7.00 -4.15 6.65
N HIS A 27 -8.28 -4.03 7.00
CA HIS A 27 -9.26 -3.32 6.18
C HIS A 27 -8.90 -1.84 6.03
N SER A 28 -8.57 -1.15 7.13
CA SER A 28 -8.18 0.27 7.13
C SER A 28 -6.95 0.51 6.26
N MET A 29 -5.93 -0.34 6.40
CA MET A 29 -4.69 -0.27 5.63
C MET A 29 -4.94 -0.31 4.12
N LEU A 30 -5.72 -1.28 3.66
CA LEU A 30 -6.03 -1.42 2.23
C LEU A 30 -6.88 -0.26 1.69
N VAL A 31 -7.83 0.24 2.48
CA VAL A 31 -8.63 1.42 2.10
C VAL A 31 -7.72 2.65 1.94
N GLN A 32 -6.85 2.93 2.91
CA GLN A 32 -5.94 4.07 2.88
C GLN A 32 -4.93 4.00 1.72
N LEU A 33 -4.34 2.82 1.49
CA LEU A 33 -3.46 2.60 0.33
C LEU A 33 -4.20 2.87 -0.98
N ARG A 34 -5.44 2.40 -1.08
CA ARG A 34 -6.24 2.52 -2.30
C ARG A 34 -6.70 3.96 -2.57
N THR A 35 -7.01 4.74 -1.54
CA THR A 35 -7.35 6.16 -1.69
C THR A 35 -6.13 7.06 -1.81
N GLY A 36 -4.93 6.54 -1.50
CA GLY A 36 -3.71 7.33 -1.38
C GLY A 36 -3.70 8.22 -0.13
N HIS A 37 -4.65 8.04 0.79
CA HIS A 37 -4.72 8.75 2.06
C HIS A 37 -4.10 7.91 3.17
N VAL A 38 -2.82 7.58 2.98
CA VAL A 38 -2.02 6.76 3.91
C VAL A 38 -0.83 7.60 4.39
N GLY A 39 -0.28 7.29 5.56
CA GLY A 39 0.82 8.02 6.20
C GLY A 39 2.19 7.94 5.51
N LEU A 40 2.23 8.07 4.19
CA LEU A 40 3.44 8.29 3.38
C LEU A 40 3.63 9.79 3.16
N ASN A 41 4.88 10.24 3.01
CA ASN A 41 5.25 11.65 2.96
C ASN A 41 4.53 12.41 1.84
N GLY A 42 4.28 11.78 0.69
CA GLY A 42 3.53 12.40 -0.41
C GLY A 42 2.08 12.77 -0.07
N HIS A 43 1.44 12.10 0.89
CA HIS A 43 0.15 12.50 1.43
C HIS A 43 0.30 13.45 2.62
N LEU A 44 1.19 13.13 3.56
CA LEU A 44 1.42 13.94 4.76
C LEU A 44 1.82 15.38 4.43
N PHE A 45 2.68 15.57 3.42
CA PHE A 45 3.07 16.90 2.94
C PHE A 45 1.86 17.71 2.42
N LYS A 46 0.99 17.07 1.63
CA LYS A 46 -0.22 17.74 1.09
C LYS A 46 -1.18 18.23 2.16
N ILE A 47 -1.19 17.58 3.33
CA ILE A 47 -2.07 17.94 4.45
C ILE A 47 -1.31 18.73 5.55
N GLY A 48 -0.09 19.18 5.29
CA GLY A 48 0.72 19.98 6.24
C GLY A 48 1.21 19.19 7.46
N ARG A 49 1.37 17.87 7.34
CA ARG A 49 1.81 16.97 8.43
C ARG A 49 3.24 16.44 8.25
N ALA A 50 3.91 16.79 7.16
CA ALA A 50 5.33 16.53 6.92
C ALA A 50 6.00 17.76 6.30
N LEU A 51 7.29 17.95 6.59
CA LEU A 51 8.08 19.06 6.05
C LEU A 51 8.45 18.88 4.56
N THR A 52 8.53 17.63 4.11
CA THR A 52 8.82 17.26 2.72
C THR A 52 7.90 16.13 2.26
N ALA A 53 7.69 16.04 0.94
CA ALA A 53 6.98 14.95 0.28
C ALA A 53 7.90 13.77 -0.07
N ASP A 54 9.22 13.94 0.09
CA ASP A 54 10.24 13.02 -0.41
C ASP A 54 10.29 11.72 0.38
N CYS A 55 10.69 10.65 -0.31
CA CYS A 55 11.00 9.37 0.28
C CYS A 55 12.26 9.49 1.16
N PRO A 56 12.23 9.00 2.41
CA PRO A 56 13.41 9.07 3.28
C PRO A 56 14.58 8.21 2.78
N HIS A 57 14.36 7.34 1.79
CA HIS A 57 15.35 6.42 1.25
C HIS A 57 15.70 6.68 -0.23
N CYS A 58 15.01 7.60 -0.89
CA CYS A 58 15.22 7.86 -2.32
C CYS A 58 15.29 9.37 -2.55
N GLU A 59 16.47 9.86 -2.94
CA GLU A 59 16.69 11.29 -3.20
C GLU A 59 15.82 11.78 -4.36
N GLY A 60 15.16 12.93 -4.16
CA GLY A 60 14.35 13.59 -5.18
C GLY A 60 13.05 12.88 -5.57
N GLU A 61 12.72 11.73 -4.95
CA GLU A 61 11.53 10.95 -5.27
C GLU A 61 10.43 11.15 -4.23
N VAL A 62 9.26 11.62 -4.67
CA VAL A 62 8.09 11.76 -3.80
C VAL A 62 7.63 10.39 -3.28
N GLU A 63 7.36 10.29 -1.98
CA GLU A 63 6.89 9.06 -1.35
C GLU A 63 5.38 8.85 -1.59
N THR A 64 5.08 8.30 -2.76
CA THR A 64 3.71 7.97 -3.20
C THR A 64 3.38 6.50 -2.92
N VAL A 65 2.11 6.10 -2.91
CA VAL A 65 1.74 4.66 -2.86
C VAL A 65 2.36 3.88 -4.03
N ALA A 66 2.43 4.49 -5.21
CA ALA A 66 3.06 3.89 -6.38
C ALA A 66 4.58 3.70 -6.18
N HIS A 67 5.25 4.70 -5.63
CA HIS A 67 6.67 4.63 -5.29
C HIS A 67 6.90 3.53 -4.25
N PHE A 68 6.16 3.58 -3.15
CA PHE A 68 6.24 2.63 -2.05
C PHE A 68 6.02 1.19 -2.51
N LEU A 69 4.94 0.88 -3.25
CA LEU A 69 4.62 -0.49 -3.66
C LEU A 69 5.49 -1.01 -4.80
N MET A 70 5.92 -0.15 -5.74
CA MET A 70 6.50 -0.62 -7.01
C MET A 70 7.96 -0.22 -7.25
N ARG A 71 8.47 0.85 -6.63
CA ARG A 71 9.74 1.48 -7.06
C ARG A 71 10.78 1.68 -5.95
N CYS A 72 10.37 1.87 -4.70
CA CYS A 72 11.27 2.24 -3.60
C CYS A 72 12.33 1.15 -3.35
N GLN A 73 13.59 1.43 -3.68
CA GLN A 73 14.68 0.44 -3.61
C GLN A 73 14.89 -0.11 -2.20
N ALA A 74 14.65 0.71 -1.16
CA ALA A 74 14.73 0.28 0.23
C ALA A 74 13.78 -0.88 0.59
N TYR A 75 12.71 -1.09 -0.18
CA TYR A 75 11.73 -2.15 0.05
C TYR A 75 11.73 -3.22 -1.04
N GLU A 76 12.81 -3.31 -1.82
CA GLU A 76 12.89 -4.27 -2.92
C GLU A 76 12.76 -5.71 -2.43
N ARG A 77 13.45 -6.06 -1.34
CA ARG A 77 13.44 -7.42 -0.78
C ARG A 77 12.03 -7.84 -0.38
N GLU A 78 11.32 -7.01 0.37
CA GLU A 78 9.95 -7.25 0.83
C GLU A 78 9.00 -7.35 -0.37
N ARG A 79 9.22 -6.52 -1.40
CA ARG A 79 8.41 -6.53 -2.62
C ARG A 79 8.59 -7.84 -3.39
N GLN A 80 9.84 -8.31 -3.54
CA GLN A 80 10.14 -9.59 -4.16
C GLN A 80 9.56 -10.76 -3.37
N GLN A 81 9.65 -10.72 -2.04
CA GLN A 81 9.15 -11.77 -1.16
C GLN A 81 7.62 -11.85 -1.12
N HIS A 82 6.93 -10.71 -1.10
CA HIS A 82 5.50 -10.66 -0.82
C HIS A 82 4.64 -10.31 -2.02
N LEU A 83 5.09 -9.46 -2.95
CA LEU A 83 4.25 -9.00 -4.07
C LEU A 83 4.55 -9.73 -5.37
N GLN A 84 5.80 -10.14 -5.61
CA GLN A 84 6.15 -10.85 -6.83
C GLN A 84 5.70 -12.32 -6.81
N ARG A 85 5.21 -12.79 -7.96
CA ARG A 85 4.80 -14.19 -8.17
C ARG A 85 5.71 -14.81 -9.22
N ARG A 86 6.41 -15.88 -8.86
CA ARG A 86 7.28 -16.63 -9.79
C ARG A 86 6.47 -17.13 -11.00
N GLY A 87 7.04 -16.99 -12.19
CA GLY A 87 6.43 -17.45 -13.44
C GLY A 87 5.18 -16.67 -13.89
N ARG A 88 4.94 -15.48 -13.33
CA ARG A 88 3.80 -14.62 -13.72
C ARG A 88 4.29 -13.22 -14.06
N ARG A 89 3.51 -12.53 -14.89
CA ARG A 89 3.73 -11.10 -15.17
C ARG A 89 3.64 -10.28 -13.86
N PRO A 90 4.39 -9.18 -13.73
CA PRO A 90 4.22 -8.25 -12.61
C PRO A 90 2.79 -7.73 -12.53
N GLU A 91 2.21 -7.73 -11.32
CA GLU A 91 0.89 -7.14 -11.07
C GLU A 91 1.01 -5.60 -11.07
N THR A 92 0.01 -4.93 -11.64
CA THR A 92 -0.14 -3.47 -11.55
C THR A 92 -0.57 -3.03 -10.15
N ILE A 93 -0.38 -1.75 -9.82
CA ILE A 93 -0.86 -1.17 -8.55
C ILE A 93 -2.38 -1.39 -8.39
N ALA A 94 -3.14 -1.21 -9.47
CA ALA A 94 -4.58 -1.43 -9.44
C ALA A 94 -4.93 -2.89 -9.12
N GLU A 95 -4.25 -3.85 -9.75
CA GLU A 95 -4.45 -5.29 -9.47
C GLU A 95 -4.12 -5.62 -8.01
N LEU A 96 -3.01 -5.10 -7.47
CA LEU A 96 -2.60 -5.30 -6.08
C LEU A 96 -3.63 -4.75 -5.08
N LEU A 97 -4.20 -3.58 -5.34
CA LEU A 97 -5.09 -2.86 -4.41
C LEU A 97 -6.58 -3.16 -4.61
N THR A 98 -6.97 -3.88 -5.68
CA THR A 98 -8.38 -4.18 -5.95
C THR A 98 -8.72 -5.66 -6.07
N THR A 99 -7.72 -6.53 -6.26
CA THR A 99 -7.93 -7.97 -6.37
C THR A 99 -7.92 -8.64 -5.00
N PRO A 100 -9.00 -9.30 -4.55
CA PRO A 100 -9.04 -9.96 -3.24
C PRO A 100 -7.89 -10.95 -3.01
N GLY A 101 -7.48 -11.65 -4.08
CA GLY A 101 -6.35 -12.56 -4.03
C GLY A 101 -4.99 -11.90 -3.75
N ALA A 102 -4.86 -10.57 -3.86
CA ALA A 102 -3.64 -9.82 -3.58
C ALA A 102 -3.60 -9.19 -2.18
N PHE A 103 -4.74 -9.00 -1.52
CA PHE A 103 -4.85 -8.24 -0.27
C PHE A 103 -3.94 -8.74 0.84
N LYS A 104 -3.94 -10.05 1.13
CA LYS A 104 -3.06 -10.62 2.17
C LYS A 104 -1.58 -10.46 1.83
N ARG A 105 -1.21 -10.46 0.55
CA ARG A 105 0.17 -10.19 0.11
C ARG A 105 0.56 -8.74 0.34
N VAL A 106 -0.32 -7.79 -0.02
CA VAL A 106 -0.11 -6.36 0.23
C VAL A 106 0.00 -6.07 1.73
N ILE A 107 -0.85 -6.65 2.56
CA ILE A 107 -0.78 -6.49 4.02
C ILE A 107 0.57 -6.97 4.56
N ARG A 108 0.99 -8.20 4.20
CA ARG A 108 2.30 -8.74 4.63
C ARG A 108 3.46 -7.88 4.16
N TYR A 109 3.38 -7.35 2.94
CA TYR A 109 4.38 -6.41 2.44
C TYR A 109 4.46 -5.17 3.35
N VAL A 110 3.33 -4.52 3.64
CA VAL A 110 3.32 -3.35 4.54
C VAL A 110 3.89 -3.69 5.91
N ASP A 111 3.49 -4.81 6.48
CA ASP A 111 3.91 -5.25 7.80
C ASP A 111 5.40 -5.61 7.87
N ALA A 112 5.96 -6.16 6.79
CA ALA A 112 7.39 -6.45 6.67
C ALA A 112 8.23 -5.18 6.53
N THR A 113 7.74 -4.17 5.81
CA THR A 113 8.50 -2.92 5.59
C THR A 113 8.59 -2.02 6.82
N LYS A 114 7.70 -2.20 7.82
CA LYS A 114 7.56 -1.36 9.02
C LYS A 114 7.30 0.13 8.76
N ARG A 115 7.24 0.56 7.50
CA ARG A 115 7.12 1.96 7.09
C ARG A 115 5.87 2.66 7.65
N LEU A 116 4.79 1.90 7.82
CA LEU A 116 3.50 2.37 8.29
C LEU A 116 3.17 1.88 9.72
N GLY A 117 4.18 1.41 10.48
CA GLY A 117 4.02 0.90 11.84
C GLY A 117 3.45 1.95 12.80
N ALA A 118 3.83 3.22 12.67
CA ALA A 118 3.27 4.31 13.48
C ALA A 118 1.77 4.55 13.25
N ILE A 119 1.21 4.10 12.12
CA ILE A 119 -0.19 4.31 11.74
C ILE A 119 -1.05 3.08 12.06
N PHE A 120 -0.53 1.89 11.78
CA PHE A 120 -1.30 0.65 11.91
C PHE A 120 -0.87 -0.24 13.08
N GLY A 121 0.20 0.13 13.80
CA GLY A 121 0.91 -0.78 14.69
C GLY A 121 1.60 -1.92 13.91
N ASP A 122 2.37 -2.72 14.62
CA ASP A 122 2.93 -3.96 14.11
C ASP A 122 2.00 -5.14 14.43
N GLU A 123 1.93 -6.12 13.52
CA GLU A 123 1.36 -7.41 13.87
C GLU A 123 2.36 -8.11 14.83
N PRO A 124 1.89 -8.64 15.98
CA PRO A 124 2.76 -9.34 16.94
C PRO A 124 3.39 -10.60 16.35
#